data_AF-A0A8J2J5H0-F1
#
_entry.id   AF-A0A8J2J5H0-F1
#
_cell.length_a   1.000
_cell.length_b   1.000
_cell.length_c   1.000
_cell.angle_alpha   90.00
_cell.angle_beta   90.00
_cell.angle_gamma   90.00
#
_symmetry.space_group_name_H-M   'P 1'
#
loop_
_entity.id
_entity.type
_entity.pdbx_description
1 polymer ?
#
loop_
_entity_poly.entity_id
_entity_poly.type
_entity_poly.pdbx_seq_one_letter_code
_entity_poly.pdbx_strand_id
1 'polypeptide(L)'
;MDPFTRLPNEIIDAIFIHLRPDEVWTTQQCSTSTERALDPHLRTRLHAIDYLMWWACRDGNNKAVRKAVSLGADVSVVRAVPGDRSDSEHSTIHCACYNLDTVRLLLDLGVRLDIDFKGVADEGRENLERNFNPEVYKLFSDRGMTDQFIDFKDSIDHCLSQEIIGWWNEIVEGPDIMENISILLELGASSVTLIQNPGGFTGTTLSYTIKCMHDWYDYQPAPWCLPILKLLLSKRPDLNAPSLEITGRFLRDPDVLMWWEAHVCPIAAAVWCMVVLGYEYLISHGASFEPVWHLGESGRDIDSTPIFFLCKDWHDSIGLEGRTLLFDDGKLGIIKLFIERGSVKKLGLRFVKNVLRPITDEEIEGDKQPAVIERSHILLRLILRDENLDPNNRGAIHELISEIVDQAFANVSGSGQFLYFSNIIDSILVAILLQKGAKLETRSLTKDVRDYVVSELQRDPYNIRIDI
;
A
#
# COMPACT_ATOMS: atom_id res chain seq x y z
N MET A 1 -7.20 -66.02 3.53
CA MET A 1 -7.69 -66.04 4.91
C MET A 1 -7.11 -64.83 5.61
N ASP A 2 -7.93 -64.00 6.24
CA ASP A 2 -7.46 -62.76 6.89
C ASP A 2 -6.76 -63.09 8.22
N PRO A 3 -5.46 -62.77 8.39
CA PRO A 3 -4.71 -63.12 9.60
C PRO A 3 -5.27 -62.48 10.87
N PHE A 4 -5.97 -61.35 10.75
CA PHE A 4 -6.53 -60.64 11.91
C PHE A 4 -7.78 -61.30 12.49
N THR A 5 -8.49 -62.12 11.71
CA THR A 5 -9.69 -62.84 12.21
C THR A 5 -9.39 -63.97 13.20
N ARG A 6 -8.11 -64.37 13.33
CA ARG A 6 -7.66 -65.46 14.24
C ARG A 6 -6.90 -64.96 15.45
N LEU A 7 -6.56 -63.67 15.50
CA LEU A 7 -5.82 -63.09 16.60
C LEU A 7 -6.80 -62.63 17.70
N PRO A 8 -6.51 -62.87 18.98
CA PRO A 8 -7.22 -62.21 20.09
C PRO A 8 -7.11 -60.69 19.95
N ASN A 9 -8.18 -59.97 20.32
CA ASN A 9 -8.23 -58.51 20.24
C ASN A 9 -7.08 -57.86 21.00
N GLU A 10 -6.60 -58.47 22.08
CA GLU A 10 -5.49 -57.98 22.90
C GLU A 10 -4.15 -57.99 22.14
N ILE A 11 -3.94 -58.97 21.26
CA ILE A 11 -2.75 -59.03 20.40
C ILE A 11 -2.85 -58.01 19.28
N ILE A 12 -4.05 -57.83 18.73
CA ILE A 12 -4.33 -56.81 17.72
C ILE A 12 -4.07 -55.42 18.34
N ASP A 13 -4.64 -55.12 19.51
CA ASP A 13 -4.39 -53.88 20.26
C ASP A 13 -2.90 -53.64 20.52
N ALA A 14 -2.16 -54.67 20.96
CA ALA A 14 -0.72 -54.57 21.21
C ALA A 14 0.11 -54.26 19.95
N ILE A 15 -0.34 -54.69 18.77
CA ILE A 15 0.33 -54.36 17.49
C ILE A 15 -0.05 -52.94 17.08
N PHE A 16 -1.34 -52.61 17.09
CA PHE A 16 -1.86 -51.36 16.54
C PHE A 16 -1.66 -50.15 17.44
N ILE A 17 -1.42 -50.31 18.75
CA ILE A 17 -1.03 -49.20 19.63
C ILE A 17 0.31 -48.57 19.21
N HIS A 18 1.18 -49.35 18.55
CA HIS A 18 2.47 -48.88 18.05
C HIS A 18 2.45 -48.34 16.62
N LEU A 19 1.33 -48.51 15.91
CA LEU A 19 1.16 -47.95 14.56
C LEU A 19 0.51 -46.58 14.64
N ARG A 20 0.80 -45.71 13.67
CA ARG A 20 0.09 -44.44 13.52
C ARG A 20 -1.27 -44.67 12.85
N PRO A 21 -2.30 -43.87 13.12
CA PRO A 21 -3.62 -44.07 12.52
C PRO A 21 -3.62 -44.10 10.97
N ASP A 22 -2.71 -43.40 10.31
CA ASP A 22 -2.51 -43.46 8.84
C ASP A 22 -1.97 -44.83 8.37
N GLU A 23 -1.12 -45.48 9.16
CA GLU A 23 -0.60 -46.82 8.89
C GLU A 23 -1.66 -47.90 9.12
N VAL A 24 -2.50 -47.71 10.15
CA VAL A 24 -3.67 -48.57 10.40
C VAL A 24 -4.63 -48.48 9.22
N TRP A 25 -4.96 -47.26 8.77
CA TRP A 25 -5.81 -47.05 7.59
C TRP A 25 -5.24 -47.72 6.33
N THR A 26 -3.94 -47.57 6.07
CA THR A 26 -3.29 -48.21 4.92
C THR A 26 -3.43 -49.74 4.98
N THR A 27 -3.33 -50.32 6.18
CA THR A 27 -3.53 -51.75 6.43
C THR A 27 -4.98 -52.18 6.21
N GLN A 28 -5.95 -51.34 6.58
CA GLN A 28 -7.39 -51.60 6.35
C GLN A 28 -7.74 -51.72 4.86
N GLN A 29 -7.00 -51.04 3.97
CA GLN A 29 -7.27 -51.10 2.52
C GLN A 29 -6.92 -52.45 1.88
N CYS A 30 -6.18 -53.32 2.58
CA CYS A 30 -5.76 -54.62 2.03
C CYS A 30 -6.92 -55.60 1.85
N SER A 31 -7.98 -55.55 2.67
CA SER A 31 -9.19 -56.36 2.49
C SER A 31 -10.38 -55.87 3.34
N THR A 32 -11.62 -56.14 2.90
CA THR A 32 -12.84 -55.82 3.67
C THR A 32 -12.89 -56.52 5.03
N SER A 33 -12.26 -57.69 5.16
CA SER A 33 -12.17 -58.41 6.43
C SER A 33 -11.27 -57.66 7.41
N THR A 34 -10.11 -57.20 6.92
CA THR A 34 -9.14 -56.43 7.70
C THR A 34 -9.71 -55.08 8.09
N GLU A 35 -10.44 -54.41 7.20
CA GLU A 35 -11.18 -53.18 7.50
C GLU A 35 -12.11 -53.36 8.70
N ARG A 36 -13.01 -54.36 8.64
CA ARG A 36 -13.96 -54.65 9.73
C ARG A 36 -13.28 -55.04 11.03
N ALA A 37 -12.18 -55.77 10.96
CA ALA A 37 -11.43 -56.19 12.14
C ALA A 37 -10.80 -54.98 12.85
N LEU A 38 -10.34 -53.97 12.10
CA LEU A 38 -9.57 -52.84 12.65
C LEU A 38 -10.40 -51.60 13.00
N ASP A 39 -11.63 -51.48 12.50
CA ASP A 39 -12.54 -50.35 12.82
C ASP A 39 -12.78 -50.13 14.32
N PRO A 40 -13.03 -51.17 15.14
CA PRO A 40 -13.20 -51.00 16.58
C PRO A 40 -11.96 -50.40 17.25
N HIS A 41 -10.76 -50.76 16.78
CA HIS A 41 -9.49 -50.31 17.37
C HIS A 41 -9.22 -48.83 17.11
N LEU A 42 -9.60 -48.31 15.93
CA LEU A 42 -9.55 -46.87 15.67
C LEU A 42 -10.56 -46.09 16.54
N ARG A 43 -11.71 -46.69 16.86
CA ARG A 43 -12.73 -46.05 17.71
C ARG A 43 -12.36 -46.02 19.20
N THR A 44 -11.70 -47.06 19.70
CA THR A 44 -11.33 -47.16 21.12
C THR A 44 -10.08 -46.38 21.45
N ARG A 45 -9.21 -46.13 20.47
CA ARG A 45 -7.98 -45.37 20.67
C ARG A 45 -8.25 -43.87 20.70
N LEU A 46 -7.88 -43.25 21.82
CA LEU A 46 -7.96 -41.80 22.01
C LEU A 46 -7.29 -41.06 20.84
N HIS A 47 -7.99 -40.06 20.28
CA HIS A 47 -7.54 -39.19 19.18
C HIS A 47 -7.22 -39.88 17.84
N ALA A 48 -7.40 -41.20 17.70
CA ALA A 48 -7.01 -41.88 16.46
C ALA A 48 -7.86 -41.45 15.25
N ILE A 49 -9.16 -41.20 15.47
CA ILE A 49 -10.06 -40.70 14.44
C ILE A 49 -9.72 -39.26 14.04
N ASP A 50 -9.46 -38.38 15.01
CA ASP A 50 -9.05 -36.98 14.76
C ASP A 50 -7.73 -36.92 13.99
N TYR A 51 -6.73 -37.71 14.40
CA TYR A 51 -5.46 -37.81 13.68
C TYR A 51 -5.68 -38.30 12.24
N LEU A 52 -6.50 -39.34 12.04
CA LEU A 52 -6.79 -39.85 10.70
C LEU A 52 -7.46 -38.77 9.84
N MET A 53 -8.39 -38.00 10.41
CA MET A 53 -9.05 -36.89 9.73
C MET A 53 -8.06 -35.79 9.34
N TRP A 54 -7.20 -35.37 10.28
CA TRP A 54 -6.15 -34.38 10.04
C TRP A 54 -5.21 -34.79 8.91
N TRP A 55 -4.64 -35.99 9.01
CA TRP A 55 -3.74 -36.54 8.02
C TRP A 55 -4.44 -36.65 6.65
N ALA A 56 -5.67 -37.16 6.63
CA ALA A 56 -6.44 -37.30 5.41
C ALA A 56 -6.74 -35.95 4.74
N CYS A 57 -7.05 -34.91 5.52
CA CYS A 57 -7.27 -33.56 5.00
C CYS A 57 -5.97 -32.97 4.43
N ARG A 58 -4.87 -33.05 5.17
CA ARG A 58 -3.56 -32.52 4.78
C ARG A 58 -2.98 -33.20 3.54
N ASP A 59 -3.09 -34.52 3.45
CA ASP A 59 -2.53 -35.32 2.36
C ASP A 59 -3.53 -35.51 1.19
N GLY A 60 -4.73 -34.90 1.26
CA GLY A 60 -5.71 -34.96 0.17
C GLY A 60 -6.40 -36.33 -0.01
N ASN A 61 -6.43 -37.17 1.03
CA ASN A 61 -6.94 -38.53 0.93
C ASN A 61 -8.46 -38.61 1.17
N ASN A 62 -9.24 -38.35 0.13
CA ASN A 62 -10.72 -38.36 0.16
C ASN A 62 -11.33 -39.67 0.68
N LYS A 63 -10.69 -40.83 0.45
CA LYS A 63 -11.18 -42.11 0.98
C LYS A 63 -11.02 -42.19 2.50
N ALA A 64 -9.89 -41.72 3.01
CA ALA A 64 -9.60 -41.65 4.43
C ALA A 64 -10.51 -40.63 5.15
N VAL A 65 -10.80 -39.48 4.53
CA VAL A 65 -11.78 -38.51 5.05
C VAL A 65 -13.15 -39.17 5.24
N ARG A 66 -13.68 -39.82 4.19
CA ARG A 66 -14.96 -40.54 4.28
C ARG A 66 -14.93 -41.63 5.35
N LYS A 67 -13.80 -42.32 5.51
CA LYS A 67 -13.62 -43.33 6.55
C LYS A 67 -13.69 -42.70 7.94
N ALA A 68 -12.91 -41.66 8.21
CA ALA A 68 -12.89 -40.97 9.48
C ALA A 68 -14.31 -40.50 9.88
N VAL A 69 -15.03 -39.88 8.94
CA VAL A 69 -16.43 -39.45 9.15
C VAL A 69 -17.35 -40.66 9.44
N SER A 70 -17.21 -41.77 8.72
CA SER A 70 -17.99 -42.99 9.00
C SER A 70 -17.69 -43.63 10.37
N LEU A 71 -16.52 -43.35 10.94
CA LEU A 71 -16.12 -43.80 12.27
C LEU A 71 -16.55 -42.82 13.37
N GLY A 72 -17.09 -41.65 13.02
CA GLY A 72 -17.60 -40.65 13.95
C GLY A 72 -16.74 -39.38 14.06
N ALA A 73 -15.81 -39.13 13.13
CA ALA A 73 -15.09 -37.86 13.09
C ALA A 73 -16.06 -36.69 12.90
N ASP A 74 -15.77 -35.58 13.58
CA ASP A 74 -16.40 -34.31 13.28
C ASP A 74 -15.90 -33.82 11.91
N VAL A 75 -16.82 -33.44 11.02
CA VAL A 75 -16.47 -33.01 9.66
C VAL A 75 -15.75 -31.66 9.68
N SER A 76 -15.92 -30.86 10.72
CA SER A 76 -15.49 -29.46 10.74
C SER A 76 -14.31 -29.18 11.65
N VAL A 77 -14.04 -30.06 12.63
CA VAL A 77 -12.99 -29.86 13.63
C VAL A 77 -12.14 -31.10 13.79
N VAL A 78 -10.84 -30.89 13.92
CA VAL A 78 -9.87 -31.86 14.41
C VAL A 78 -9.41 -31.43 15.79
N ARG A 79 -9.58 -32.28 16.81
CA ARG A 79 -9.25 -31.94 18.21
C ARG A 79 -7.86 -32.36 18.68
N ALA A 80 -7.12 -33.09 17.84
CA ALA A 80 -5.80 -33.59 18.20
C ALA A 80 -4.91 -33.72 16.97
N VAL A 81 -3.85 -32.92 16.95
CA VAL A 81 -2.83 -32.90 15.90
C VAL A 81 -1.54 -33.50 16.45
N PRO A 82 -0.87 -34.41 15.72
CA PRO A 82 0.37 -34.99 16.19
C PRO A 82 1.48 -33.97 16.41
N GLY A 83 2.09 -34.00 17.60
CA GLY A 83 3.17 -33.11 17.99
C GLY A 83 2.71 -31.81 18.65
N ASP A 84 1.41 -31.52 18.62
CA ASP A 84 0.85 -30.41 19.37
C ASP A 84 0.60 -30.83 20.84
N ARG A 85 1.14 -30.05 21.77
CA ARG A 85 0.92 -30.24 23.23
C ARG A 85 -0.22 -29.40 23.75
N SER A 86 -0.73 -28.47 22.93
CA SER A 86 -1.96 -27.76 23.21
C SER A 86 -3.12 -28.64 22.75
N ASP A 87 -4.17 -28.76 23.55
CA ASP A 87 -5.44 -29.38 23.15
C ASP A 87 -6.19 -28.48 22.14
N SER A 88 -5.46 -27.92 21.15
CA SER A 88 -5.97 -26.94 20.21
C SER A 88 -6.80 -27.62 19.14
N GLU A 89 -7.98 -27.05 18.89
CA GLU A 89 -8.89 -27.50 17.85
C GLU A 89 -8.51 -26.82 16.53
N HIS A 90 -8.45 -27.59 15.44
CA HIS A 90 -8.10 -27.12 14.11
C HIS A 90 -9.26 -27.29 13.14
N SER A 91 -9.42 -26.34 12.21
CA SER A 91 -10.37 -26.46 11.12
C SER A 91 -9.95 -27.56 10.14
N THR A 92 -10.85 -28.49 9.81
CA THR A 92 -10.61 -29.51 8.77
C THR A 92 -10.39 -28.87 7.39
N ILE A 93 -11.07 -27.75 7.14
CA ILE A 93 -10.92 -26.96 5.92
C ILE A 93 -9.54 -26.32 5.84
N HIS A 94 -9.03 -25.77 6.95
CA HIS A 94 -7.66 -25.25 7.00
C HIS A 94 -6.63 -26.36 6.75
N CYS A 95 -6.84 -27.55 7.32
CA CYS A 95 -5.98 -28.69 7.06
C CYS A 95 -6.00 -29.12 5.58
N ALA A 96 -7.15 -28.98 4.91
CA ALA A 96 -7.35 -29.37 3.52
C ALA A 96 -7.09 -28.25 2.50
N CYS A 97 -6.67 -27.04 2.90
CA CYS A 97 -6.73 -25.85 2.05
C CYS A 97 -5.90 -25.95 0.74
N TYR A 98 -4.85 -26.78 0.73
CA TYR A 98 -4.03 -27.05 -0.45
C TYR A 98 -4.57 -28.18 -1.35
N ASN A 99 -5.67 -28.85 -0.95
CA ASN A 99 -6.28 -29.98 -1.66
C ASN A 99 -7.74 -29.65 -2.00
N LEU A 100 -7.96 -28.95 -3.11
CA LEU A 100 -9.29 -28.44 -3.50
C LEU A 100 -10.39 -29.53 -3.57
N ASP A 101 -10.06 -30.73 -4.06
CA ASP A 101 -11.02 -31.84 -4.11
C ASP A 101 -11.43 -32.34 -2.73
N THR A 102 -10.54 -32.23 -1.75
CA THR A 102 -10.83 -32.54 -0.35
C THR A 102 -11.70 -31.47 0.29
N VAL A 103 -11.46 -30.19 -0.02
CA VAL A 103 -12.33 -29.09 0.40
C VAL A 103 -13.74 -29.30 -0.16
N ARG A 104 -13.87 -29.61 -1.46
CA ARG A 104 -15.17 -29.94 -2.09
C ARG A 104 -15.87 -31.09 -1.36
N LEU A 105 -15.14 -32.15 -1.04
CA LEU A 105 -15.68 -33.28 -0.27
C LEU A 105 -16.18 -32.84 1.10
N LEU A 106 -15.40 -32.06 1.86
CA LEU A 106 -15.80 -31.59 3.18
C LEU A 106 -17.07 -30.73 3.12
N LEU A 107 -17.20 -29.87 2.12
CA LEU A 107 -18.41 -29.08 1.88
C LEU A 107 -19.62 -29.97 1.57
N ASP A 108 -19.44 -31.01 0.75
CA ASP A 108 -20.50 -32.00 0.48
C ASP A 108 -20.91 -32.80 1.71
N LEU A 109 -19.99 -32.97 2.67
CA LEU A 109 -20.23 -33.63 3.95
C LEU A 109 -20.83 -32.69 5.01
N GLY A 110 -21.07 -31.42 4.68
CA GLY A 110 -21.72 -30.45 5.57
C GLY A 110 -20.78 -29.79 6.58
N VAL A 111 -19.53 -29.55 6.19
CA VAL A 111 -18.57 -28.79 6.99
C VAL A 111 -19.08 -27.37 7.31
N ARG A 112 -18.78 -26.88 8.51
CA ARG A 112 -19.06 -25.53 8.96
C ARG A 112 -17.76 -24.72 9.10
N LEU A 113 -17.82 -23.44 8.73
CA LEU A 113 -16.71 -22.50 8.87
C LEU A 113 -16.84 -21.62 10.12
N ASP A 114 -18.08 -21.43 10.60
CA ASP A 114 -18.44 -20.57 11.72
C ASP A 114 -18.20 -21.20 13.10
N ILE A 115 -17.05 -21.86 13.27
CA ILE A 115 -16.75 -22.64 14.47
C ILE A 115 -15.92 -21.83 15.45
N ASP A 116 -16.40 -21.81 16.69
CA ASP A 116 -15.67 -21.30 17.84
C ASP A 116 -14.67 -22.38 18.31
N PHE A 117 -13.42 -22.25 17.87
CA PHE A 117 -12.35 -23.17 18.28
C PHE A 117 -11.95 -22.87 19.72
N LYS A 118 -11.92 -23.90 20.58
CA LYS A 118 -11.48 -23.69 21.97
C LYS A 118 -10.08 -23.08 22.02
N GLY A 119 -10.01 -21.84 22.52
CA GLY A 119 -8.75 -21.13 22.77
C GLY A 119 -8.23 -20.29 21.61
N VAL A 120 -8.98 -20.17 20.50
CA VAL A 120 -8.65 -19.24 19.41
C VAL A 120 -9.51 -17.99 19.57
N ALA A 121 -8.90 -16.86 19.91
CA ALA A 121 -9.58 -15.57 19.88
C ALA A 121 -10.05 -15.25 18.45
N ASP A 122 -11.04 -14.38 18.29
CA ASP A 122 -11.56 -13.94 16.97
C ASP A 122 -10.41 -13.53 16.03
N GLU A 123 -9.38 -12.86 16.54
CA GLU A 123 -8.16 -12.48 15.79
C GLU A 123 -7.41 -13.69 15.19
N GLY A 124 -7.35 -14.81 15.92
CA GLY A 124 -6.72 -16.04 15.44
C GLY A 124 -7.54 -16.70 14.34
N ARG A 125 -8.87 -16.61 14.42
CA ARG A 125 -9.77 -17.12 13.39
C ARG A 125 -9.74 -16.26 12.13
N GLU A 126 -9.75 -14.93 12.27
CA GLU A 126 -9.55 -14.00 11.13
C GLU A 126 -8.26 -14.32 10.38
N ASN A 127 -7.17 -14.55 11.10
CA ASN A 127 -5.89 -14.90 10.48
C ASN A 127 -5.94 -16.25 9.74
N LEU A 128 -6.67 -17.25 10.23
CA LEU A 128 -6.85 -18.50 9.51
C LEU A 128 -7.69 -18.30 8.24
N GLU A 129 -8.77 -17.52 8.33
CA GLU A 129 -9.66 -17.23 7.22
C GLU A 129 -8.93 -16.49 6.09
N ARG A 130 -8.03 -15.55 6.41
CA ARG A 130 -7.21 -14.79 5.45
C ARG A 130 -6.24 -15.63 4.60
N ASN A 131 -5.93 -16.86 5.02
CA ASN A 131 -4.86 -17.70 4.43
C ASN A 131 -5.36 -18.78 3.46
N PHE A 132 -6.62 -18.75 3.01
CA PHE A 132 -7.09 -19.67 1.97
C PHE A 132 -6.58 -19.27 0.58
N ASN A 133 -6.51 -20.25 -0.34
CA ASN A 133 -6.22 -19.98 -1.73
C ASN A 133 -7.45 -19.37 -2.44
N PRO A 134 -7.26 -18.67 -3.58
CA PRO A 134 -8.36 -18.07 -4.34
C PRO A 134 -9.46 -19.04 -4.77
N GLU A 135 -9.10 -20.25 -5.20
CA GLU A 135 -10.07 -21.27 -5.63
C GLU A 135 -10.98 -21.75 -4.50
N VAL A 136 -10.47 -21.83 -3.27
CA VAL A 136 -11.23 -22.19 -2.08
C VAL A 136 -12.23 -21.09 -1.73
N TYR A 137 -11.84 -19.81 -1.79
CA TYR A 137 -12.79 -18.71 -1.63
C TYR A 137 -13.90 -18.73 -2.69
N LYS A 138 -13.53 -19.01 -3.95
CA LYS A 138 -14.51 -19.16 -5.03
C LYS A 138 -15.50 -20.26 -4.72
N LEU A 139 -15.02 -21.40 -4.24
CA LEU A 139 -15.86 -22.52 -3.84
C LEU A 139 -16.81 -22.16 -2.70
N PHE A 140 -16.37 -21.40 -1.69
CA PHE A 140 -17.25 -20.93 -0.61
C PHE A 140 -18.33 -19.96 -1.12
N SER A 141 -17.96 -19.05 -2.02
CA SER A 141 -18.92 -18.14 -2.66
C SER A 141 -19.94 -18.90 -3.48
N ASP A 142 -19.51 -19.87 -4.30
CA ASP A 142 -20.38 -20.71 -5.14
C ASP A 142 -21.36 -21.55 -4.30
N ARG A 143 -20.98 -21.90 -3.06
CA ARG A 143 -21.82 -22.63 -2.10
C ARG A 143 -22.64 -21.73 -1.19
N GLY A 144 -22.54 -20.41 -1.32
CA GLY A 144 -23.28 -19.45 -0.50
C GLY A 144 -22.89 -19.47 0.97
N MET A 145 -21.61 -19.71 1.28
CA MET A 145 -21.08 -19.83 2.66
C MET A 145 -20.33 -18.59 3.14
N THR A 146 -20.46 -17.46 2.43
CA THR A 146 -19.72 -16.22 2.73
C THR A 146 -20.16 -15.58 4.05
N ASP A 147 -21.37 -15.88 4.53
CA ASP A 147 -21.93 -15.43 5.80
C ASP A 147 -21.35 -16.14 7.03
N GLN A 148 -20.62 -17.24 6.83
CA GLN A 148 -19.96 -17.97 7.91
C GLN A 148 -18.59 -17.40 8.26
N PHE A 149 -18.04 -16.46 7.47
CA PHE A 149 -16.78 -15.77 7.76
C PHE A 149 -16.99 -14.66 8.79
N ILE A 150 -15.92 -14.30 9.52
CA ILE A 150 -15.93 -13.09 10.36
C ILE A 150 -16.06 -11.86 9.45
N ASP A 151 -15.18 -11.78 8.46
CA ASP A 151 -15.23 -10.79 7.40
C ASP A 151 -14.72 -11.40 6.09
N PHE A 152 -15.65 -11.86 5.26
CA PHE A 152 -15.32 -12.43 3.95
C PHE A 152 -14.63 -11.39 3.05
N LYS A 153 -14.99 -10.12 3.17
CA LYS A 153 -14.46 -9.05 2.32
C LYS A 153 -13.00 -8.76 2.68
N ASP A 154 -12.70 -8.65 3.96
CA ASP A 154 -11.34 -8.50 4.46
C ASP A 154 -10.47 -9.72 4.08
N SER A 155 -11.02 -10.93 4.18
CA SER A 155 -10.31 -12.16 3.82
C SER A 155 -9.87 -12.19 2.35
N ILE A 156 -10.77 -11.87 1.40
CA ILE A 156 -10.42 -11.83 -0.03
C ILE A 156 -9.54 -10.63 -0.40
N ASP A 157 -9.66 -9.49 0.29
CA ASP A 157 -8.80 -8.32 0.10
C ASP A 157 -7.37 -8.62 0.57
N HIS A 158 -7.23 -9.26 1.73
CA HIS A 158 -5.95 -9.70 2.26
C HIS A 158 -5.30 -10.76 1.36
N CYS A 159 -6.07 -11.78 0.93
CA CYS A 159 -5.58 -12.80 0.01
C CYS A 159 -5.04 -12.18 -1.29
N LEU A 160 -5.75 -11.19 -1.85
CA LEU A 160 -5.31 -10.47 -3.06
C LEU A 160 -3.94 -9.81 -2.86
N SER A 161 -3.68 -9.23 -1.68
CA SER A 161 -2.37 -8.67 -1.36
C SER A 161 -1.29 -9.73 -1.18
N GLN A 162 -1.60 -10.84 -0.51
CA GLN A 162 -0.63 -11.93 -0.29
C GLN A 162 -0.22 -12.63 -1.59
N GLU A 163 -1.12 -12.78 -2.56
CA GLU A 163 -0.76 -13.33 -3.88
C GLU A 163 0.34 -12.49 -4.55
N ILE A 164 0.28 -11.16 -4.44
CA ILE A 164 1.28 -10.25 -5.01
C ILE A 164 2.57 -10.26 -4.19
N ILE A 165 2.48 -10.25 -2.85
CA ILE A 165 3.63 -10.30 -1.95
C ILE A 165 4.40 -11.63 -2.09
N GLY A 166 3.68 -12.75 -2.10
CA GLY A 166 4.25 -14.09 -2.21
C GLY A 166 4.97 -14.30 -3.55
N TRP A 167 4.42 -13.76 -4.63
CA TRP A 167 5.07 -13.76 -5.94
C TRP A 167 6.36 -12.94 -5.96
N TRP A 168 6.32 -11.73 -5.40
CA TRP A 168 7.50 -10.87 -5.33
C TRP A 168 8.67 -11.52 -4.59
N ASN A 169 8.38 -12.22 -3.49
CA ASN A 169 9.41 -12.89 -2.69
C ASN A 169 9.89 -14.22 -3.27
N GLU A 170 9.50 -14.57 -4.51
CA GLU A 170 9.75 -15.87 -5.15
C GLU A 170 9.25 -17.07 -4.33
N ILE A 171 8.33 -16.83 -3.38
CA ILE A 171 7.74 -17.86 -2.51
C ILE A 171 6.70 -18.67 -3.30
N VAL A 172 6.09 -18.06 -4.31
CA VAL A 172 5.11 -18.69 -5.20
C VAL A 172 5.75 -18.99 -6.55
N GLU A 173 6.23 -20.21 -6.75
CA GLU A 173 6.51 -20.73 -8.10
C GLU A 173 5.17 -21.15 -8.74
N GLY A 174 4.63 -20.38 -9.68
CA GLY A 174 3.36 -20.74 -10.30
C GLY A 174 2.99 -19.98 -11.58
N PRO A 175 2.53 -20.66 -12.65
CA PRO A 175 2.11 -20.01 -13.90
C PRO A 175 0.81 -19.18 -13.82
N ASP A 176 0.07 -19.18 -12.70
CA ASP A 176 -1.33 -18.72 -12.68
C ASP A 176 -1.65 -17.57 -11.69
N ILE A 177 -0.68 -16.72 -11.31
CA ILE A 177 -0.97 -15.51 -10.51
C ILE A 177 -2.07 -14.64 -11.12
N MET A 178 -2.11 -14.54 -12.46
CA MET A 178 -3.13 -13.76 -13.15
C MET A 178 -4.53 -14.37 -12.99
N GLU A 179 -4.64 -15.71 -12.96
CA GLU A 179 -5.90 -16.40 -12.72
C GLU A 179 -6.35 -16.21 -11.28
N ASN A 180 -5.44 -16.37 -10.32
CA ASN A 180 -5.69 -16.13 -8.90
C ASN A 180 -6.23 -14.72 -8.63
N ILE A 181 -5.55 -13.71 -9.17
CA ILE A 181 -5.99 -12.31 -9.07
C ILE A 181 -7.36 -12.13 -9.75
N SER A 182 -7.58 -12.74 -10.91
CA SER A 182 -8.87 -12.65 -11.61
C SER A 182 -10.01 -13.22 -10.77
N ILE A 183 -9.81 -14.39 -10.16
CA ILE A 183 -10.78 -15.03 -9.26
C ILE A 183 -11.13 -14.08 -8.11
N LEU A 184 -10.13 -13.54 -7.42
CA LEU A 184 -10.36 -12.63 -6.29
C LEU A 184 -11.11 -11.36 -6.70
N LEU A 185 -10.74 -10.77 -7.84
CA LEU A 185 -11.44 -9.59 -8.37
C LEU A 185 -12.88 -9.91 -8.84
N GLU A 186 -13.16 -11.13 -9.29
CA GLU A 186 -14.53 -11.60 -9.59
C GLU A 186 -15.36 -11.78 -8.31
N LEU A 187 -14.73 -12.22 -7.22
CA LEU A 187 -15.34 -12.32 -5.90
C LEU A 187 -15.57 -10.96 -5.23
N GLY A 188 -15.06 -9.87 -5.82
CA GLY A 188 -15.24 -8.51 -5.33
C GLY A 188 -14.10 -8.01 -4.43
N ALA A 189 -12.94 -8.68 -4.46
CA ALA A 189 -11.74 -8.16 -3.81
C ALA A 189 -11.40 -6.76 -4.37
N SER A 190 -10.93 -5.89 -3.49
CA SER A 190 -10.62 -4.49 -3.79
C SER A 190 -9.10 -4.31 -3.76
N SER A 191 -8.58 -3.81 -4.87
CA SER A 191 -7.16 -3.47 -5.00
C SER A 191 -6.77 -2.20 -4.24
N VAL A 192 -7.75 -1.46 -3.72
CA VAL A 192 -7.59 -0.17 -3.03
C VAL A 192 -8.04 -0.22 -1.57
N THR A 193 -8.42 -1.38 -1.03
CA THR A 193 -8.68 -1.49 0.42
C THR A 193 -7.37 -1.35 1.18
N LEU A 194 -7.41 -0.61 2.29
CA LEU A 194 -6.27 -0.49 3.19
C LEU A 194 -6.09 -1.80 3.96
N ILE A 195 -4.94 -2.45 3.77
CA ILE A 195 -4.59 -3.69 4.45
C ILE A 195 -3.57 -3.36 5.54
N GLN A 196 -3.86 -3.83 6.75
CA GLN A 196 -2.98 -3.67 7.91
C GLN A 196 -2.43 -5.03 8.29
N ASN A 197 -1.17 -5.27 7.98
CA ASN A 197 -0.47 -6.48 8.43
C ASN A 197 0.32 -6.15 9.71
N PRO A 198 0.03 -6.82 10.85
CA PRO A 198 0.84 -6.69 12.05
C PRO A 198 2.31 -7.03 11.75
N GLY A 199 3.19 -6.04 11.83
CA GLY A 199 4.63 -6.19 11.54
C GLY A 199 5.01 -6.22 10.05
N GLY A 200 4.07 -5.92 9.14
CA GLY A 200 4.28 -5.94 7.69
C GLY A 200 3.90 -4.66 6.96
N PHE A 201 3.78 -4.73 5.64
CA PHE A 201 3.33 -3.62 4.80
C PHE A 201 1.94 -3.13 5.20
N THR A 202 1.80 -1.82 5.39
CA THR A 202 0.50 -1.13 5.51
C THR A 202 0.28 -0.31 4.25
N GLY A 203 -0.81 -0.59 3.54
CA GLY A 203 -1.13 0.10 2.28
C GLY A 203 -2.18 -0.65 1.49
N THR A 204 -2.36 -0.29 0.23
CA THR A 204 -3.27 -1.01 -0.66
C THR A 204 -2.51 -1.97 -1.56
N THR A 205 -3.19 -3.03 -2.01
CA THR A 205 -2.60 -4.00 -2.94
C THR A 205 -2.08 -3.34 -4.22
N LEU A 206 -2.83 -2.37 -4.73
CA LEU A 206 -2.45 -1.59 -5.91
C LEU A 206 -1.18 -0.76 -5.67
N SER A 207 -1.10 -0.05 -4.55
CA SER A 207 0.08 0.72 -4.20
C SER A 207 1.32 -0.16 -3.96
N TYR A 208 1.14 -1.35 -3.37
CA TYR A 208 2.22 -2.32 -3.23
C TYR A 208 2.72 -2.83 -4.59
N THR A 209 1.81 -3.15 -5.51
CA THR A 209 2.16 -3.59 -6.87
C THR A 209 2.97 -2.52 -7.60
N ILE A 210 2.56 -1.25 -7.46
CA ILE A 210 3.29 -0.12 -8.02
C ILE A 210 4.67 0.03 -7.37
N LYS A 211 4.77 -0.17 -6.04
CA LYS A 211 6.05 -0.18 -5.34
C LYS A 211 6.99 -1.25 -5.88
N CYS A 212 6.49 -2.47 -6.10
CA CYS A 212 7.27 -3.57 -6.66
C CYS A 212 7.72 -3.33 -8.12
N MET A 213 7.13 -2.37 -8.86
CA MET A 213 7.66 -1.98 -10.17
C MET A 213 9.00 -1.26 -10.08
N HIS A 214 9.30 -0.65 -8.95
CA HIS A 214 10.53 0.10 -8.70
C HIS A 214 11.46 -0.74 -7.84
N ASP A 215 11.92 -1.85 -8.41
CA ASP A 215 13.02 -2.60 -7.81
C ASP A 215 14.20 -1.65 -7.65
N TRP A 216 14.79 -1.61 -6.46
CA TRP A 216 15.53 -0.46 -5.91
C TRP A 216 16.83 -0.08 -6.64
N TYR A 217 17.12 -0.71 -7.79
CA TYR A 217 18.38 -0.56 -8.53
C TYR A 217 18.23 -0.48 -10.06
N ASP A 218 17.07 -0.79 -10.64
CA ASP A 218 16.84 -0.73 -12.08
C ASP A 218 15.56 0.05 -12.38
N TYR A 219 15.68 1.20 -13.03
CA TYR A 219 14.58 2.10 -13.43
C TYR A 219 13.62 1.50 -14.49
N GLN A 220 13.60 0.18 -14.67
CA GLN A 220 12.71 -0.51 -15.60
C GLN A 220 11.68 -1.35 -14.84
N PRO A 221 10.37 -1.10 -15.05
CA PRO A 221 9.34 -1.91 -14.41
C PRO A 221 9.45 -3.35 -14.88
N ALA A 222 9.43 -4.28 -13.92
CA ALA A 222 9.50 -5.69 -14.24
C ALA A 222 8.34 -6.09 -15.19
N PRO A 223 8.58 -6.92 -16.23
CA PRO A 223 7.58 -7.21 -17.27
C PRO A 223 6.25 -7.77 -16.75
N TRP A 224 6.27 -8.42 -15.59
CA TRP A 224 5.09 -9.03 -14.95
C TRP A 224 4.17 -8.01 -14.28
N CYS A 225 4.67 -6.83 -13.89
CA CYS A 225 3.88 -5.86 -13.13
C CYS A 225 2.77 -5.21 -13.96
N LEU A 226 3.02 -4.92 -15.24
CA LEU A 226 2.08 -4.20 -16.09
C LEU A 226 0.80 -5.01 -16.36
N PRO A 227 0.84 -6.31 -16.70
CA PRO A 227 -0.35 -7.15 -16.77
C PRO A 227 -1.18 -7.15 -15.48
N ILE A 228 -0.53 -7.28 -14.32
CA ILE A 228 -1.20 -7.25 -13.02
C ILE A 228 -1.85 -5.88 -12.77
N LEU A 229 -1.14 -4.78 -13.03
CA LEU A 229 -1.69 -3.42 -12.89
C LEU A 229 -2.94 -3.23 -13.74
N LYS A 230 -2.90 -3.66 -15.01
CA LYS A 230 -4.06 -3.60 -15.92
C LYS A 230 -5.24 -4.41 -15.37
N LEU A 231 -4.97 -5.58 -14.80
CA LEU A 231 -5.99 -6.44 -14.22
C LEU A 231 -6.62 -5.80 -12.95
N LEU A 232 -5.80 -5.27 -12.03
CA LEU A 232 -6.28 -4.58 -10.83
C LEU A 232 -7.11 -3.32 -11.13
N LEU A 233 -6.79 -2.61 -12.21
CA LEU A 233 -7.56 -1.44 -12.67
C LEU A 233 -8.78 -1.79 -13.52
N SER A 234 -8.90 -3.03 -14.00
CA SER A 234 -10.01 -3.45 -14.89
C SER A 234 -11.39 -3.31 -14.23
N LYS A 235 -11.44 -3.40 -12.89
CA LYS A 235 -12.66 -3.21 -12.09
C LYS A 235 -12.96 -1.75 -11.77
N ARG A 236 -12.15 -0.80 -12.28
CA ARG A 236 -12.28 0.65 -12.06
C ARG A 236 -12.41 1.02 -10.57
N PRO A 237 -11.45 0.61 -9.72
CA PRO A 237 -11.46 0.99 -8.32
C PRO A 237 -11.41 2.51 -8.15
N ASP A 238 -11.97 3.04 -7.06
CA ASP A 238 -11.80 4.45 -6.71
C ASP A 238 -10.38 4.67 -6.19
N LEU A 239 -9.52 5.17 -7.06
CA LEU A 239 -8.10 5.41 -6.80
C LEU A 239 -7.85 6.48 -5.73
N ASN A 240 -8.88 7.24 -5.35
CA ASN A 240 -8.80 8.32 -4.36
C ASN A 240 -9.43 7.92 -3.01
N ALA A 241 -10.15 6.80 -2.94
CA ALA A 241 -10.76 6.31 -1.70
C ALA A 241 -9.76 6.04 -0.55
N PRO A 242 -8.58 5.41 -0.78
CA PRO A 242 -7.62 5.14 0.30
C PRO A 242 -7.14 6.42 0.99
N SER A 243 -6.96 7.46 0.19
CA SER A 243 -6.57 8.79 0.62
C SER A 243 -7.57 9.39 1.60
N LEU A 244 -8.85 9.35 1.23
CA LEU A 244 -9.95 9.85 2.06
C LEU A 244 -10.06 9.07 3.37
N GLU A 245 -9.88 7.75 3.32
CA GLU A 245 -9.95 6.90 4.49
C GLU A 245 -8.83 7.21 5.50
N ILE A 246 -7.59 7.32 5.04
CA ILE A 246 -6.46 7.71 5.89
C ILE A 246 -6.65 9.10 6.47
N THR A 247 -7.08 10.06 5.65
CA THR A 247 -7.43 11.40 6.12
C THR A 247 -8.43 11.32 7.27
N GLY A 248 -9.46 10.48 7.14
CA GLY A 248 -10.43 10.24 8.21
C GLY A 248 -9.84 9.58 9.46
N ARG A 249 -8.90 8.64 9.32
CA ARG A 249 -8.20 7.99 10.45
C ARG A 249 -7.27 8.97 11.18
N PHE A 250 -6.49 9.76 10.45
CA PHE A 250 -5.61 10.80 11.02
C PHE A 250 -6.37 11.84 11.83
N LEU A 251 -7.51 12.30 11.32
CA LEU A 251 -8.35 13.28 12.03
C LEU A 251 -8.92 12.73 13.35
N ARG A 252 -9.01 11.39 13.49
CA ARG A 252 -9.46 10.74 14.73
C ARG A 252 -8.31 10.45 15.69
N ASP A 253 -7.16 10.03 15.17
CA ASP A 253 -5.98 9.70 15.97
C ASP A 253 -4.68 10.07 15.21
N PRO A 254 -4.11 11.26 15.49
CA PRO A 254 -2.89 11.74 14.82
C PRO A 254 -1.64 10.92 15.12
N ASP A 255 -1.61 10.16 16.23
CA ASP A 255 -0.41 9.46 16.69
C ASP A 255 -0.24 8.06 16.06
N VAL A 256 -1.30 7.53 15.42
CA VAL A 256 -1.33 6.19 14.80
C VAL A 256 -0.52 6.10 13.50
N LEU A 257 -0.16 7.23 12.89
CA LEU A 257 0.16 7.27 11.46
C LEU A 257 1.63 7.53 11.10
N MET A 258 2.50 7.83 12.06
CA MET A 258 3.79 8.48 11.81
C MET A 258 4.89 7.76 10.99
N TRP A 259 4.73 6.51 10.53
CA TRP A 259 5.88 5.74 10.02
C TRP A 259 5.69 4.92 8.72
N TRP A 260 4.50 4.85 8.11
CA TRP A 260 4.22 3.88 7.03
C TRP A 260 3.47 4.45 5.79
N GLU A 261 3.37 5.77 5.66
CA GLU A 261 2.29 6.45 4.90
C GLU A 261 2.50 6.64 3.39
N ALA A 262 3.72 6.49 2.87
CA ALA A 262 4.02 6.83 1.47
C ALA A 262 3.34 5.91 0.43
N HIS A 263 2.83 4.75 0.86
CA HIS A 263 2.40 3.67 -0.04
C HIS A 263 0.92 3.32 0.08
N VAL A 264 0.09 4.21 0.62
CA VAL A 264 -1.34 3.90 0.73
C VAL A 264 -2.07 4.30 -0.55
N CYS A 265 -1.73 5.45 -1.11
CA CYS A 265 -2.37 5.92 -2.32
C CYS A 265 -1.62 5.48 -3.58
N PRO A 266 -2.33 4.92 -4.58
CA PRO A 266 -1.72 4.47 -5.82
C PRO A 266 -0.95 5.57 -6.55
N ILE A 267 -1.48 6.81 -6.56
CA ILE A 267 -0.78 7.92 -7.20
C ILE A 267 0.48 8.26 -6.41
N ALA A 268 0.44 8.39 -5.09
CA ALA A 268 1.64 8.67 -4.28
C ALA A 268 2.69 7.56 -4.39
N ALA A 269 2.27 6.30 -4.42
CA ALA A 269 3.15 5.15 -4.62
C ALA A 269 3.81 5.18 -6.00
N ALA A 270 3.06 5.46 -7.07
CA ALA A 270 3.64 5.62 -8.41
C ALA A 270 4.71 6.69 -8.40
N VAL A 271 4.46 7.77 -7.66
CA VAL A 271 5.20 9.04 -7.68
C VAL A 271 6.55 8.86 -7.03
N TRP A 272 6.54 8.24 -5.86
CA TRP A 272 7.72 7.75 -5.19
C TRP A 272 8.57 6.87 -6.10
N CYS A 273 7.92 5.99 -6.85
CA CYS A 273 8.56 5.01 -7.71
C CYS A 273 8.98 5.56 -9.09
N MET A 274 8.85 6.87 -9.35
CA MET A 274 9.26 7.52 -10.60
C MET A 274 8.74 6.84 -11.90
N VAL A 275 7.65 6.07 -11.83
CA VAL A 275 7.14 5.30 -12.98
C VAL A 275 6.29 6.21 -13.87
N VAL A 276 6.90 6.86 -14.86
CA VAL A 276 6.22 7.77 -15.81
C VAL A 276 5.00 7.10 -16.47
N LEU A 277 5.15 5.82 -16.88
CA LEU A 277 4.06 5.01 -17.44
C LEU A 277 2.94 4.73 -16.42
N GLY A 278 3.25 4.70 -15.13
CA GLY A 278 2.28 4.49 -14.06
C GLY A 278 1.33 5.67 -13.90
N TYR A 279 1.83 6.92 -14.02
CA TYR A 279 0.99 8.11 -13.83
C TYR A 279 -0.05 8.28 -14.92
N GLU A 280 0.38 8.31 -16.19
CA GLU A 280 -0.53 8.52 -17.31
C GLU A 280 -1.62 7.45 -17.32
N TYR A 281 -1.22 6.22 -16.98
CA TYR A 281 -2.13 5.11 -16.87
C TYR A 281 -3.12 5.28 -15.71
N LEU A 282 -2.68 5.61 -14.48
CA LEU A 282 -3.56 5.85 -13.34
C LEU A 282 -4.52 7.04 -13.57
N ILE A 283 -4.04 8.13 -14.16
CA ILE A 283 -4.86 9.31 -14.51
C ILE A 283 -5.96 8.94 -15.51
N SER A 284 -5.60 8.17 -16.55
CA SER A 284 -6.59 7.71 -17.52
C SER A 284 -7.67 6.80 -16.90
N HIS A 285 -7.43 6.29 -15.69
CA HIS A 285 -8.36 5.49 -14.89
C HIS A 285 -8.99 6.28 -13.71
N GLY A 286 -8.84 7.61 -13.67
CA GLY A 286 -9.54 8.48 -12.71
C GLY A 286 -8.76 8.85 -11.44
N ALA A 287 -7.46 8.57 -11.38
CA ALA A 287 -6.63 9.10 -10.29
C ALA A 287 -6.56 10.63 -10.38
N SER A 288 -6.75 11.30 -9.24
CA SER A 288 -6.71 12.76 -9.16
C SER A 288 -5.41 13.24 -8.54
N PHE A 289 -4.87 14.33 -9.11
CA PHE A 289 -3.84 15.12 -8.45
C PHE A 289 -4.42 16.26 -7.61
N GLU A 290 -5.71 16.59 -7.78
CA GLU A 290 -6.31 17.73 -7.09
C GLU A 290 -6.24 17.54 -5.56
N PRO A 291 -5.87 18.61 -4.83
CA PRO A 291 -5.62 18.51 -3.42
C PRO A 291 -6.91 18.73 -2.65
N VAL A 292 -7.45 17.71 -1.99
CA VAL A 292 -7.91 17.87 -0.61
C VAL A 292 -7.61 16.58 0.13
N TRP A 293 -6.48 16.59 0.81
CA TRP A 293 -6.11 15.54 1.75
C TRP A 293 -6.28 15.99 3.21
N HIS A 294 -6.60 17.27 3.48
CA HIS A 294 -7.15 17.74 4.76
C HIS A 294 -7.95 19.05 4.61
N LEU A 295 -9.07 19.11 5.33
CA LEU A 295 -9.61 20.32 5.97
C LEU A 295 -9.60 19.98 7.47
N GLY A 296 -8.68 20.56 8.24
CA GLY A 296 -8.57 20.31 9.68
C GLY A 296 -7.80 21.44 10.37
N GLU A 297 -8.44 22.09 11.34
CA GLU A 297 -7.99 23.32 12.03
C GLU A 297 -6.84 23.10 13.04
N SER A 298 -6.18 21.93 13.06
CA SER A 298 -5.33 21.51 14.19
C SER A 298 -3.84 21.92 14.13
N GLY A 299 -3.42 22.79 13.21
CA GLY A 299 -2.20 23.58 13.37
C GLY A 299 -0.84 22.84 13.36
N ARG A 300 -0.77 21.57 12.95
CA ARG A 300 0.48 20.93 12.50
C ARG A 300 0.43 20.75 10.99
N ASP A 301 1.12 21.62 10.25
CA ASP A 301 1.22 21.61 8.79
C ASP A 301 2.07 20.42 8.30
N ILE A 302 1.51 19.21 8.33
CA ILE A 302 1.99 18.12 7.48
C ILE A 302 1.21 18.26 6.18
N ASP A 303 1.85 18.82 5.15
CA ASP A 303 1.27 19.00 3.84
C ASP A 303 0.88 17.65 3.23
N SER A 304 -0.39 17.26 3.34
CA SER A 304 -0.91 15.95 2.92
C SER A 304 -1.14 15.83 1.41
N THR A 305 -0.77 16.85 0.63
CA THR A 305 -0.86 16.75 -0.82
C THR A 305 0.36 15.97 -1.34
N PRO A 306 0.19 14.97 -2.22
CA PRO A 306 1.28 14.12 -2.69
C PRO A 306 2.49 14.87 -3.25
N ILE A 307 2.29 16.03 -3.88
CA ILE A 307 3.41 16.84 -4.41
C ILE A 307 4.31 17.40 -3.29
N PHE A 308 3.76 17.79 -2.14
CA PHE A 308 4.57 18.33 -1.05
C PHE A 308 5.36 17.23 -0.34
N PHE A 309 4.74 16.06 -0.13
CA PHE A 309 5.42 14.89 0.40
C PHE A 309 6.56 14.43 -0.52
N LEU A 310 6.30 14.39 -1.83
CA LEU A 310 7.32 14.06 -2.83
C LEU A 310 8.52 15.01 -2.78
N CYS A 311 8.25 16.31 -2.76
CA CYS A 311 9.33 17.30 -2.68
C CYS A 311 10.08 17.19 -1.35
N LYS A 312 9.37 17.01 -0.23
CA LYS A 312 9.98 16.82 1.09
C LYS A 312 10.89 15.59 1.11
N ASP A 313 10.43 14.46 0.61
CA ASP A 313 11.24 13.24 0.58
C ASP A 313 12.51 13.44 -0.27
N TRP A 314 12.37 14.03 -1.45
CA TRP A 314 13.53 14.38 -2.28
C TRP A 314 14.45 15.45 -1.68
N HIS A 315 13.97 16.20 -0.67
CA HIS A 315 14.77 17.11 0.15
C HIS A 315 15.44 16.38 1.34
N ASP A 316 14.79 15.37 1.94
CA ASP A 316 15.25 14.70 3.17
C ASP A 316 16.07 13.41 2.90
N SER A 317 15.98 12.83 1.71
CA SER A 317 16.63 11.56 1.37
C SER A 317 18.15 11.69 1.17
N ILE A 318 18.89 11.26 2.20
CA ILE A 318 20.33 10.93 2.26
C ILE A 318 21.28 12.15 2.23
N GLY A 319 22.07 12.26 3.29
CA GLY A 319 22.90 13.42 3.61
C GLY A 319 23.74 13.94 2.45
N LEU A 320 23.68 15.26 2.30
CA LEU A 320 24.41 16.16 1.38
C LEU A 320 23.72 16.57 0.07
N GLU A 321 22.58 16.01 -0.33
CA GLU A 321 21.91 16.43 -1.59
C GLU A 321 20.39 16.59 -1.47
N GLY A 322 19.92 17.29 -0.44
CA GLY A 322 18.52 17.68 -0.28
C GLY A 322 18.00 18.69 -1.30
N ARG A 323 18.49 18.68 -2.54
CA ARG A 323 18.25 19.69 -3.58
C ARG A 323 18.11 19.09 -4.98
N THR A 324 17.95 17.77 -5.09
CA THR A 324 17.88 17.01 -6.36
C THR A 324 16.71 17.41 -7.27
N LEU A 325 15.70 18.12 -6.74
CA LEU A 325 14.51 18.55 -7.46
C LEU A 325 14.77 19.30 -8.77
N LEU A 326 15.66 20.28 -8.68
CA LEU A 326 15.98 21.21 -9.76
C LEU A 326 17.19 20.74 -10.56
N PHE A 327 17.85 19.65 -10.18
CA PHE A 327 19.04 19.13 -10.86
C PHE A 327 18.74 17.87 -11.67
N ASP A 328 17.76 17.08 -11.26
CA ASP A 328 17.31 15.88 -11.96
C ASP A 328 16.20 16.20 -12.97
N ASP A 329 16.43 15.92 -14.26
CA ASP A 329 15.44 16.16 -15.33
C ASP A 329 14.17 15.30 -15.18
N GLY A 330 14.30 14.09 -14.62
CA GLY A 330 13.18 13.20 -14.35
C GLY A 330 12.28 13.75 -13.25
N LYS A 331 12.87 14.15 -12.12
CA LYS A 331 12.15 14.77 -10.99
C LYS A 331 11.48 16.08 -11.40
N LEU A 332 12.19 16.94 -12.14
CA LEU A 332 11.62 18.18 -12.69
C LEU A 332 10.43 17.90 -13.61
N GLY A 333 10.55 16.91 -14.50
CA GLY A 333 9.47 16.48 -15.39
C GLY A 333 8.22 16.05 -14.63
N ILE A 334 8.39 15.28 -13.55
CA ILE A 334 7.29 14.82 -12.69
C ILE A 334 6.59 16.01 -12.03
N ILE A 335 7.32 16.97 -11.44
CA ILE A 335 6.69 18.13 -10.79
C ILE A 335 5.91 18.98 -11.79
N LYS A 336 6.50 19.24 -12.97
CA LYS A 336 5.81 19.97 -14.02
C LYS A 336 4.48 19.30 -14.37
N LEU A 337 4.50 17.98 -14.57
CA LEU A 337 3.30 17.21 -14.85
C LEU A 337 2.26 17.38 -13.73
N PHE A 338 2.67 17.28 -12.47
CA PHE A 338 1.78 17.46 -11.32
C PHE A 338 1.11 18.84 -11.30
N ILE A 339 1.91 19.90 -11.44
CA ILE A 339 1.42 21.28 -11.44
C ILE A 339 0.44 21.47 -12.61
N GLU A 340 0.81 20.99 -13.80
CA GLU A 340 -0.03 21.05 -15.00
C GLU A 340 -1.35 20.27 -14.86
N ARG A 341 -1.41 19.31 -13.94
CA ARG A 341 -2.61 18.52 -13.62
C ARG A 341 -3.36 19.02 -12.39
N GLY A 342 -3.01 20.20 -11.88
CA GLY A 342 -3.77 20.87 -10.83
C GLY A 342 -3.41 20.45 -9.39
N SER A 343 -2.26 19.82 -9.16
CA SER A 343 -1.83 19.42 -7.81
C SER A 343 -1.64 20.58 -6.84
N VAL A 344 -1.36 21.77 -7.37
CA VAL A 344 -1.19 23.02 -6.63
C VAL A 344 -2.36 23.99 -6.84
N LYS A 345 -3.50 23.49 -7.32
CA LYS A 345 -4.73 24.28 -7.52
C LYS A 345 -5.14 24.93 -6.20
N LYS A 346 -5.28 26.25 -6.18
CA LYS A 346 -5.49 27.09 -4.98
C LYS A 346 -4.41 27.00 -3.89
N LEU A 347 -3.30 26.30 -4.12
CA LEU A 347 -2.20 26.10 -3.16
C LEU A 347 -0.87 26.69 -3.65
N GLY A 348 -0.85 27.38 -4.80
CA GLY A 348 0.39 27.80 -5.46
C GLY A 348 1.32 28.64 -4.56
N LEU A 349 0.78 29.61 -3.80
CA LEU A 349 1.60 30.42 -2.89
C LEU A 349 2.20 29.61 -1.74
N ARG A 350 1.43 28.65 -1.20
CA ARG A 350 1.90 27.76 -0.14
C ARG A 350 3.00 26.84 -0.67
N PHE A 351 2.84 26.30 -1.87
CA PHE A 351 3.86 25.48 -2.53
C PHE A 351 5.15 26.28 -2.75
N VAL A 352 5.06 27.53 -3.21
CA VAL A 352 6.22 28.42 -3.33
C VAL A 352 6.93 28.58 -1.98
N LYS A 353 6.20 28.88 -0.91
CA LYS A 353 6.77 29.10 0.43
C LYS A 353 7.44 27.86 1.02
N ASN A 354 6.82 26.69 0.90
CA ASN A 354 7.27 25.48 1.61
C ASN A 354 8.25 24.62 0.80
N VAL A 355 8.23 24.72 -0.54
CA VAL A 355 9.02 23.84 -1.41
C VAL A 355 10.10 24.60 -2.18
N LEU A 356 9.77 25.73 -2.80
CA LEU A 356 10.75 26.45 -3.64
C LEU A 356 11.62 27.41 -2.81
N ARG A 357 11.03 28.25 -1.94
CA ARG A 357 11.76 29.27 -1.17
C ARG A 357 12.76 28.77 -0.10
N PRO A 358 12.72 27.53 0.40
CA PRO A 358 13.80 27.05 1.27
C PRO A 358 15.16 26.86 0.57
N ILE A 359 15.24 26.97 -0.76
CA ILE A 359 16.46 26.78 -1.54
C ILE A 359 17.34 28.05 -1.48
N THR A 360 18.32 28.11 -0.57
CA THR A 360 19.24 29.26 -0.38
C THR A 360 20.46 29.27 -1.31
N ASP A 361 21.07 30.45 -1.50
CA ASP A 361 22.19 30.68 -2.44
C ASP A 361 23.54 30.10 -1.97
N GLU A 362 23.74 29.99 -0.66
CA GLU A 362 25.01 29.59 -0.04
C GLU A 362 25.40 28.13 -0.34
N GLU A 363 24.48 27.35 -0.91
CA GLU A 363 24.62 25.90 -1.09
C GLU A 363 24.50 25.47 -2.57
N ILE A 364 24.55 26.41 -3.53
CA ILE A 364 24.53 26.11 -4.97
C ILE A 364 25.90 26.42 -5.59
N GLU A 365 26.57 25.39 -6.13
CA GLU A 365 27.81 25.57 -6.89
C GLU A 365 27.60 26.54 -8.06
N GLY A 366 28.56 27.45 -8.29
CA GLY A 366 28.39 28.56 -9.23
C GLY A 366 28.10 28.15 -10.68
N ASP A 367 28.53 26.95 -11.10
CA ASP A 367 28.26 26.38 -12.42
C ASP A 367 26.83 25.83 -12.57
N LYS A 368 26.17 25.49 -11.46
CA LYS A 368 24.79 24.98 -11.41
C LYS A 368 23.74 26.08 -11.31
N GLN A 369 24.13 27.30 -10.90
CA GLN A 369 23.22 28.44 -10.73
C GLN A 369 22.36 28.75 -11.97
N PRO A 370 22.89 28.79 -13.22
CA PRO A 370 22.07 29.08 -14.40
C PRO A 370 20.92 28.07 -14.60
N ALA A 371 21.18 26.79 -14.36
CA ALA A 371 20.16 25.74 -14.48
C ALA A 371 19.08 25.86 -13.39
N VAL A 372 19.47 26.20 -12.15
CA VAL A 372 18.52 26.46 -11.05
C VAL A 372 17.61 27.64 -11.39
N ILE A 373 18.18 28.74 -11.88
CA ILE A 373 17.45 29.92 -12.30
C ILE A 373 16.41 29.56 -13.37
N GLU A 374 16.86 28.91 -14.45
CA GLU A 374 16.01 28.55 -15.58
C GLU A 374 14.85 27.64 -15.14
N ARG A 375 15.16 26.59 -14.37
CA ARG A 375 14.18 25.60 -13.92
C ARG A 375 13.22 26.17 -12.88
N SER A 376 13.70 27.02 -11.97
CA SER A 376 12.85 27.75 -11.01
C SER A 376 11.89 28.68 -11.73
N HIS A 377 12.36 29.40 -12.75
CA HIS A 377 11.52 30.26 -13.56
C HIS A 377 10.42 29.49 -14.31
N ILE A 378 10.74 28.31 -14.85
CA ILE A 378 9.75 27.40 -15.45
C ILE A 378 8.69 27.00 -14.42
N LEU A 379 9.10 26.51 -13.24
CA LEU A 379 8.17 26.05 -12.21
C LEU A 379 7.31 27.20 -11.68
N LEU A 380 7.90 28.36 -11.36
CA LEU A 380 7.15 29.52 -10.88
C LEU A 380 6.09 29.99 -11.86
N ARG A 381 6.37 29.98 -13.18
CA ARG A 381 5.36 30.30 -14.20
C ARG A 381 4.20 29.30 -14.24
N LEU A 382 4.45 28.04 -13.95
CA LEU A 382 3.40 27.02 -13.84
C LEU A 382 2.59 27.19 -12.54
N ILE A 383 3.28 27.37 -11.42
CA ILE A 383 2.66 27.46 -10.07
C ILE A 383 1.83 28.72 -9.92
N LEU A 384 2.26 29.84 -10.50
CA LEU A 384 1.59 31.14 -10.32
C LEU A 384 0.47 31.38 -11.35
N ARG A 385 0.05 30.37 -12.12
CA ARG A 385 -1.16 30.45 -12.97
C ARG A 385 -2.41 30.75 -12.12
N ASP A 386 -3.39 31.44 -12.69
CA ASP A 386 -4.55 31.93 -11.93
C ASP A 386 -5.37 30.80 -11.29
N GLU A 387 -5.44 29.63 -11.92
CA GLU A 387 -6.09 28.43 -11.38
C GLU A 387 -5.43 27.89 -10.09
N ASN A 388 -4.14 28.17 -9.91
CA ASN A 388 -3.34 27.72 -8.78
C ASN A 388 -3.34 28.71 -7.61
N LEU A 389 -3.87 29.92 -7.81
CA LEU A 389 -3.98 30.94 -6.79
C LEU A 389 -5.38 30.89 -6.17
N ASP A 390 -5.46 30.93 -4.84
CA ASP A 390 -6.77 31.01 -4.18
C ASP A 390 -7.40 32.39 -4.45
N PRO A 391 -8.53 32.46 -5.18
CA PRO A 391 -9.17 33.73 -5.51
C PRO A 391 -9.68 34.48 -4.27
N ASN A 392 -9.89 33.79 -3.15
CA ASN A 392 -10.33 34.37 -1.89
C ASN A 392 -9.17 34.94 -1.07
N ASN A 393 -7.93 34.59 -1.41
CA ASN A 393 -6.73 35.00 -0.69
C ASN A 393 -5.83 35.91 -1.52
N ARG A 394 -6.42 36.95 -2.13
CA ARG A 394 -5.65 37.95 -2.90
C ARG A 394 -4.64 38.72 -2.04
N GLY A 395 -4.88 38.83 -0.74
CA GLY A 395 -3.97 39.45 0.23
C GLY A 395 -2.64 38.71 0.33
N ALA A 396 -2.64 37.38 0.27
CA ALA A 396 -1.42 36.57 0.43
C ALA A 396 -0.36 36.82 -0.65
N ILE A 397 -0.74 37.24 -1.87
CA ILE A 397 0.23 37.63 -2.90
C ILE A 397 0.99 38.88 -2.47
N HIS A 398 0.27 39.88 -1.95
CA HIS A 398 0.87 41.12 -1.46
C HIS A 398 1.73 40.87 -0.22
N GLU A 399 1.24 40.06 0.71
CA GLU A 399 1.99 39.67 1.92
C GLU A 399 3.29 38.95 1.56
N LEU A 400 3.28 38.01 0.62
CA LEU A 400 4.48 37.29 0.18
C LEU A 400 5.51 38.24 -0.44
N ILE A 401 5.08 39.20 -1.26
CA ILE A 401 6.01 40.20 -1.85
C ILE A 401 6.60 41.09 -0.76
N SER A 402 5.76 41.60 0.14
CA SER A 402 6.24 42.42 1.25
C SER A 402 7.24 41.66 2.12
N GLU A 403 6.95 40.39 2.43
CA GLU A 403 7.84 39.50 3.19
C GLU A 403 9.21 39.34 2.52
N ILE A 404 9.25 39.03 1.22
CA ILE A 404 10.49 38.86 0.45
C ILE A 404 11.29 40.16 0.42
N VAL A 405 10.61 41.29 0.17
CA VAL A 405 11.26 42.59 0.07
C VAL A 405 11.81 43.03 1.42
N ASP A 406 11.07 42.84 2.51
CA ASP A 406 11.52 43.17 3.87
C ASP A 406 12.73 42.32 4.29
N GLN A 407 12.77 41.03 3.92
CA GLN A 407 13.93 40.16 4.13
C GLN A 407 15.17 40.64 3.36
N ALA A 408 15.00 41.06 2.11
CA ALA A 408 16.09 41.61 1.30
C ALA A 408 16.64 42.93 1.89
N PHE A 409 15.81 43.73 2.58
CA PHE A 409 16.25 44.94 3.29
C PHE A 409 16.99 44.66 4.60
N ALA A 410 16.57 43.65 5.37
CA ALA A 410 17.15 43.33 6.67
C ALA A 410 18.62 42.86 6.57
N ASN A 411 19.02 42.33 5.41
CA ASN A 411 20.37 41.81 5.15
C ASN A 411 21.41 42.89 4.79
N VAL A 412 21.05 44.18 4.80
CA VAL A 412 21.95 45.29 4.44
C VAL A 412 22.68 45.82 5.67
N SER A 413 23.84 45.23 5.99
CA SER A 413 24.76 45.73 7.02
C SER A 413 26.01 46.33 6.37
N GLY A 414 25.89 47.54 5.81
CA GLY A 414 27.02 48.24 5.20
C GLY A 414 26.55 49.48 4.42
N SER A 415 27.43 50.47 4.25
CA SER A 415 27.16 51.82 3.74
C SER A 415 26.77 51.92 2.25
N GLY A 416 26.09 50.93 1.69
CA GLY A 416 25.45 50.95 0.38
C GLY A 416 24.09 50.26 0.49
N GLN A 417 23.02 50.94 0.07
CA GLN A 417 21.66 50.41 0.14
C GLN A 417 21.41 49.49 -1.06
N PHE A 418 22.00 48.29 -1.04
CA PHE A 418 21.74 47.28 -2.07
C PHE A 418 20.66 46.31 -1.63
N LEU A 419 19.67 46.03 -2.49
CA LEU A 419 18.79 44.88 -2.27
C LEU A 419 19.59 43.60 -2.50
N TYR A 420 19.81 42.83 -1.42
CA TYR A 420 20.48 41.54 -1.48
C TYR A 420 19.46 40.44 -1.19
N PHE A 421 19.04 39.73 -2.23
CA PHE A 421 18.25 38.51 -2.06
C PHE A 421 19.20 37.39 -1.64
N SER A 422 18.94 36.77 -0.49
CA SER A 422 19.66 35.58 -0.04
C SER A 422 19.20 34.29 -0.72
N ASN A 423 18.16 34.39 -1.55
CA ASN A 423 17.57 33.31 -2.32
C ASN A 423 17.38 33.72 -3.78
N ILE A 424 18.00 32.97 -4.69
CA ILE A 424 17.99 33.13 -6.15
C ILE A 424 16.58 33.04 -6.77
N ILE A 425 15.63 32.41 -6.08
CA ILE A 425 14.25 32.26 -6.49
C ILE A 425 13.44 33.52 -6.14
N ASP A 426 13.80 34.24 -5.08
CA ASP A 426 13.03 35.38 -4.59
C ASP A 426 13.03 36.54 -5.60
N SER A 427 14.13 36.79 -6.32
CA SER A 427 14.20 37.78 -7.41
C SER A 427 13.25 37.44 -8.57
N ILE A 428 13.26 36.17 -9.00
CA ILE A 428 12.40 35.65 -10.06
C ILE A 428 10.93 35.72 -9.65
N LEU A 429 10.63 35.35 -8.41
CA LEU A 429 9.30 35.37 -7.83
C LEU A 429 8.73 36.78 -7.78
N VAL A 430 9.49 37.75 -7.29
CA VAL A 430 9.07 39.18 -7.29
C VAL A 430 8.81 39.66 -8.71
N ALA A 431 9.67 39.33 -9.68
CA ALA A 431 9.47 39.71 -11.08
C ALA A 431 8.15 39.18 -11.65
N ILE A 432 7.85 37.89 -11.44
CA ILE A 432 6.62 37.25 -11.93
C ILE A 432 5.39 37.82 -11.24
N LEU A 433 5.44 38.03 -9.92
CA LEU A 433 4.29 38.57 -9.17
C LEU A 433 3.98 40.01 -9.57
N LEU A 434 4.99 40.84 -9.81
CA LEU A 434 4.81 42.19 -10.35
C LEU A 434 4.20 42.19 -11.76
N GLN A 435 4.65 41.29 -12.64
CA GLN A 435 4.04 41.11 -13.97
C GLN A 435 2.55 40.74 -13.87
N LYS A 436 2.16 40.04 -12.79
CA LYS A 436 0.77 39.70 -12.48
C LYS A 436 -0.02 40.83 -11.81
N GLY A 437 0.56 42.02 -11.69
CA GLY A 437 -0.11 43.21 -11.16
C GLY A 437 -0.10 43.31 -9.65
N ALA A 438 0.72 42.50 -8.96
CA ALA A 438 0.94 42.71 -7.55
C ALA A 438 1.61 44.06 -7.30
N LYS A 439 1.28 44.68 -6.18
CA LYS A 439 1.80 45.99 -5.80
C LYS A 439 2.88 45.81 -4.74
N LEU A 440 4.02 46.46 -4.95
CA LEU A 440 4.97 46.71 -3.87
C LEU A 440 4.41 47.83 -3.00
N GLU A 441 3.90 47.50 -1.82
CA GLU A 441 3.55 48.49 -0.79
C GLU A 441 4.56 48.36 0.35
N THR A 442 5.72 49.00 0.20
CA THR A 442 6.73 49.03 1.25
C THR A 442 6.51 50.25 2.15
N ARG A 443 6.71 50.05 3.46
CA ARG A 443 6.59 51.11 4.48
C ARG A 443 7.75 52.12 4.44
N SER A 444 8.81 51.84 3.68
CA SER A 444 10.11 52.52 3.78
C SER A 444 10.70 53.05 2.45
N LEU A 445 10.09 52.80 1.29
CA LEU A 445 10.63 53.26 0.00
C LEU A 445 9.79 54.38 -0.61
N THR A 446 10.46 55.43 -1.08
CA THR A 446 9.87 56.44 -1.94
C THR A 446 9.43 55.78 -3.27
N LYS A 447 8.38 56.34 -3.90
CA LYS A 447 7.77 55.82 -5.14
C LYS A 447 8.80 55.59 -6.26
N ASP A 448 9.86 56.39 -6.31
CA ASP A 448 10.88 56.34 -7.36
C ASP A 448 11.74 55.06 -7.31
N VAL A 449 12.04 54.54 -6.11
CA VAL A 449 12.83 53.30 -5.98
C VAL A 449 11.99 52.09 -6.39
N ARG A 450 10.68 52.12 -6.13
CA ARG A 450 9.75 51.06 -6.55
C ARG A 450 9.70 50.92 -8.07
N ASP A 451 9.56 52.04 -8.78
CA ASP A 451 9.48 52.04 -10.24
C ASP A 451 10.83 51.61 -10.86
N TYR A 452 11.96 51.93 -10.20
CA TYR A 452 13.29 51.45 -10.58
C TYR A 452 13.48 49.95 -10.36
N VAL A 453 13.09 49.42 -9.18
CA VAL A 453 13.13 47.98 -8.86
C VAL A 453 12.31 47.19 -9.88
N VAL A 454 11.10 47.65 -10.19
CA VAL A 454 10.22 47.05 -11.21
C VAL A 454 10.88 47.07 -12.60
N SER A 455 11.52 48.18 -12.97
CA SER A 455 12.21 48.33 -14.26
C SER A 455 13.44 47.41 -14.38
N GLU A 456 14.25 47.29 -13.33
CA GLU A 456 15.43 46.40 -13.34
C GLU A 456 15.02 44.92 -13.29
N LEU A 457 14.00 44.57 -12.51
CA LEU A 457 13.38 43.22 -12.53
C LEU A 457 12.86 42.84 -13.92
N GLN A 458 12.38 43.80 -14.70
CA GLN A 458 11.95 43.57 -16.09
C GLN A 458 13.12 43.45 -17.06
N ARG A 459 14.24 44.12 -16.79
CA ARG A 459 15.41 44.18 -17.69
C ARG A 459 16.37 43.01 -17.49
N ASP A 460 16.66 42.67 -16.24
CA ASP A 460 17.52 41.56 -15.85
C ASP A 460 17.06 40.97 -14.51
N PRO A 461 16.02 40.11 -14.51
CA PRO A 461 15.50 39.49 -13.28
C PRO A 461 16.51 38.59 -12.57
N TYR A 462 17.67 38.32 -13.18
CA TYR A 462 18.63 37.31 -12.74
C TYR A 462 19.90 37.91 -12.13
N ASN A 463 20.22 39.18 -12.37
CA ASN A 463 21.35 39.90 -11.76
C ASN A 463 20.93 41.24 -11.18
N ILE A 464 20.00 41.21 -10.22
CA ILE A 464 19.47 42.43 -9.64
C ILE A 464 20.43 42.95 -8.59
N ARG A 465 21.17 43.99 -8.95
CA ARG A 465 21.86 44.87 -8.02
C ARG A 465 21.20 46.23 -8.10
N ILE A 466 20.40 46.55 -7.10
CA ILE A 466 19.72 47.84 -7.02
C ILE A 466 20.56 48.73 -6.12
N ASP A 467 21.23 49.72 -6.70
CA ASP A 467 21.88 50.81 -5.97
C ASP A 467 20.77 51.82 -5.61
N ILE A 468 20.39 51.92 -4.33
CA ILE A 468 19.35 52.85 -3.86
C ILE A 468 19.93 54.23 -3.55
#